data_AF-A0A382X9H9-F1
#
_entry.id   AF-A0A382X9H9-F1
#
_cell.length_a   1.000
_cell.length_b   1.000
_cell.length_c   1.000
_cell.angle_alpha   90.00
_cell.angle_beta   90.00
_cell.angle_gamma   90.00
#
_symmetry.space_group_name_H-M   'P 1'
#
loop_
_entity.id
_entity.type
_entity.pdbx_description
1 polymer ?
#
loop_
_entity_poly.entity_id
_entity_poly.type
_entity_poly.pdbx_seq_one_letter_code
_entity_poly.pdbx_strand_id
1 'polypeptide(L)'
;MKDNLSQLLESIYGKPTQIKSSTSIGGGCINETQVLNLSNGEQVFLKHNSSPPKNFFIAEKDGLKLLQKPKNGPSVPCPLGISLEPNPLFLLLEYIEPSIPKSGF
;
A
#
# COMPACT_ATOMS: atom_id res chain seq x y z
N MET A 1 -13.55 6.42 4.84
CA MET A 1 -12.11 6.12 4.67
C MET A 1 -11.45 5.63 5.95
N LYS A 2 -11.38 6.41 7.04
CA LYS A 2 -10.69 6.01 8.27
C LYS A 2 -11.19 4.68 8.86
N ASP A 3 -12.51 4.46 8.87
CA ASP A 3 -13.09 3.23 9.40
C ASP A 3 -12.76 2.00 8.53
N ASN A 4 -12.89 2.13 7.21
CA ASN A 4 -12.48 1.08 6.25
C ASN A 4 -10.99 0.74 6.37
N LEU A 5 -10.14 1.73 6.59
CA LEU A 5 -8.71 1.53 6.73
C LEU A 5 -8.36 0.79 8.04
N SER A 6 -8.97 1.17 9.17
CA SER A 6 -8.77 0.48 10.46
C SER A 6 -9.24 -0.97 10.41
N GLN A 7 -10.41 -1.24 9.81
CA GLN A 7 -10.94 -2.59 9.64
C GLN A 7 -10.01 -3.46 8.76
N LEU A 8 -9.47 -2.88 7.68
CA LEU A 8 -8.53 -3.59 6.82
C LEU A 8 -7.23 -3.93 7.57
N LEU A 9 -6.70 -2.98 8.34
CA LEU A 9 -5.50 -3.21 9.16
C LEU A 9 -5.73 -4.30 10.22
N GLU A 10 -6.90 -4.30 10.88
CA GLU A 10 -7.31 -5.38 11.78
C GLU A 10 -7.36 -6.73 11.07
N SER A 11 -7.94 -6.78 9.87
CA SER A 11 -7.98 -8.01 9.07
C SER A 11 -6.60 -8.50 8.64
N ILE A 12 -5.66 -7.61 8.37
CA ILE A 12 -4.28 -7.96 7.96
C ILE A 12 -3.48 -8.51 9.16
N TYR A 13 -3.57 -7.85 10.32
CA TYR A 13 -2.71 -8.15 11.47
C TYR A 13 -3.39 -9.00 12.55
N GLY A 14 -4.68 -9.33 12.40
CA GLY A 14 -5.46 -10.18 13.31
C GLY A 14 -5.76 -9.57 14.68
N LYS A 15 -5.52 -8.26 14.86
CA LYS A 15 -5.71 -7.53 16.11
C LYS A 15 -5.93 -6.04 15.85
N PRO A 16 -6.57 -5.31 16.79
CA PRO A 16 -6.72 -3.86 16.71
C PRO A 16 -5.40 -3.15 16.44
N THR A 17 -5.33 -2.47 15.29
CA THR A 17 -4.12 -1.80 14.80
C THR A 17 -4.46 -0.38 14.38
N GLN A 18 -3.84 0.60 15.05
CA GLN A 18 -4.10 2.02 14.85
C GLN A 18 -2.98 2.68 14.07
N ILE A 19 -3.31 3.71 13.30
CA ILE A 19 -2.33 4.58 12.65
C ILE A 19 -1.81 5.58 13.69
N LYS A 20 -0.52 5.51 14.00
CA LYS A 20 0.17 6.42 14.92
C LYS A 20 0.57 7.73 14.25
N SER A 21 1.05 7.64 13.02
CA SER A 21 1.39 8.80 12.20
C SER A 21 1.30 8.46 10.72
N SER A 22 1.18 9.50 9.90
CA SER A 22 1.19 9.41 8.44
C SER A 22 2.17 10.43 7.89
N THR A 23 3.01 10.00 6.95
CA THR A 23 3.96 10.86 6.25
C THR A 23 3.66 10.81 4.77
N SER A 24 3.24 11.93 4.19
CA SER A 24 3.04 12.04 2.75
C SER A 24 4.38 11.93 2.03
N ILE A 25 4.44 11.04 1.04
CA ILE A 25 5.60 10.87 0.18
C ILE A 25 5.33 11.60 -1.13
N GLY A 26 6.23 12.52 -1.51
CA GLY A 26 6.17 13.20 -2.81
C GLY A 26 6.74 12.32 -3.94
N GLY A 27 6.36 12.58 -5.20
CA GLY A 27 6.94 11.86 -6.34
C GLY A 27 6.09 11.75 -7.61
N GLY A 28 5.40 12.81 -8.03
CA GLY A 28 4.73 12.86 -9.35
C GLY A 28 3.65 11.79 -9.59
N CYS A 29 3.13 11.16 -8.55
CA CYS A 29 2.08 10.17 -8.67
C CYS A 29 0.72 10.87 -8.84
N ILE A 30 -0.13 10.32 -9.70
CA ILE A 30 -1.55 10.73 -9.78
C ILE A 30 -2.34 10.35 -8.52
N ASN A 31 -1.75 9.53 -7.64
CA ASN A 31 -2.31 9.15 -6.36
C ASN A 31 -1.66 9.94 -5.23
N GLU A 32 -2.42 10.18 -4.17
CA GLU A 32 -1.89 10.61 -2.88
C GLU A 32 -1.18 9.41 -2.23
N THR A 33 0.10 9.56 -1.93
CA THR A 33 0.90 8.48 -1.34
C THR A 33 1.39 8.83 0.06
N GLN A 34 1.26 7.86 0.98
CA GLN A 34 1.61 8.04 2.38
C GLN A 34 2.30 6.79 2.94
N VAL A 35 3.21 6.99 3.88
CA VAL A 35 3.70 5.93 4.77
C VAL A 35 2.96 6.05 6.09
N LEU A 36 2.32 4.96 6.51
CA LEU A 36 1.59 4.89 7.77
C LEU A 36 2.43 4.11 8.79
N ASN A 37 2.72 4.74 9.92
CA ASN A 37 3.31 4.06 11.08
C ASN A 37 2.20 3.50 11.94
N LEU A 38 2.25 2.21 12.25
CA LEU A 38 1.19 1.49 12.94
C LEU A 38 1.52 1.25 14.42
N SER A 39 0.48 1.06 15.24
CA SER A 39 0.60 0.85 16.68
C SER A 39 1.29 -0.46 17.06
N ASN A 40 1.35 -1.41 16.14
CA ASN A 40 2.04 -2.69 16.31
C ASN A 40 3.53 -2.63 15.93
N GLY A 41 4.05 -1.46 15.54
CA GLY A 41 5.45 -1.26 15.12
C GLY A 41 5.68 -1.43 13.61
N GLU A 42 4.68 -1.89 12.86
CA GLU A 42 4.76 -2.07 11.42
C GLU A 42 4.62 -0.75 10.66
N GLN A 43 5.11 -0.74 9.42
CA GLN A 43 4.89 0.34 8.47
C GLN A 43 4.22 -0.19 7.21
N VAL A 44 3.27 0.57 6.67
CA VAL A 44 2.61 0.25 5.41
C VAL A 44 2.60 1.45 4.47
N PHE A 45 2.65 1.17 3.17
CA PHE A 45 2.56 2.19 2.14
C PHE A 45 1.12 2.27 1.61
N LEU A 46 0.52 3.45 1.67
CA LEU A 46 -0.82 3.74 1.21
C LEU A 46 -0.77 4.50 -0.11
N LYS A 47 -1.49 4.00 -1.12
CA LYS A 47 -1.89 4.76 -2.31
C LYS A 47 -3.36 5.09 -2.21
N HIS A 48 -3.73 6.36 -2.35
CA HIS A 48 -5.11 6.82 -2.30
C HIS A 48 -5.44 7.67 -3.54
N ASN A 49 -6.66 7.51 -4.06
CA ASN A 49 -7.23 8.35 -5.09
C ASN A 49 -8.72 8.52 -4.81
N SER A 50 -9.20 9.78 -4.76
CA SER A 50 -10.60 10.09 -4.46
C SER A 50 -11.55 9.82 -5.64
N SER A 51 -11.02 9.73 -6.86
CA SER A 51 -11.79 9.44 -8.08
C SER A 51 -10.99 8.54 -9.03
N PRO A 52 -10.67 7.30 -8.61
CA PRO A 52 -9.89 6.41 -9.44
C PRO A 52 -10.76 5.90 -10.61
N PRO A 53 -10.14 5.65 -11.78
CA PRO A 53 -10.79 4.89 -12.84
C PRO A 53 -11.35 3.55 -12.32
N LYS A 54 -12.32 3.00 -13.04
CA LYS A 54 -12.92 1.71 -12.66
C LYS A 54 -11.84 0.62 -12.56
N ASN A 55 -11.88 -0.15 -11.47
CA ASN A 55 -10.98 -1.26 -11.18
C ASN A 55 -9.50 -0.87 -11.01
N PHE A 56 -9.17 0.41 -10.85
CA PHE A 56 -7.79 0.90 -10.87
C PHE A 56 -6.88 0.18 -9.85
N PHE A 57 -7.24 0.19 -8.57
CA PHE A 57 -6.45 -0.49 -7.53
C PHE A 57 -6.63 -2.01 -7.53
N ILE A 58 -7.72 -2.53 -8.11
CA ILE A 58 -7.89 -3.99 -8.31
C ILE A 58 -6.84 -4.48 -9.31
N ALA A 59 -6.72 -3.80 -10.45
CA ALA A 59 -5.76 -4.12 -11.50
C ALA A 59 -4.32 -4.01 -10.98
N GLU A 60 -4.00 -2.97 -10.19
CA GLU A 60 -2.68 -2.83 -9.59
C GLU A 60 -2.36 -3.95 -8.60
N LYS A 61 -3.29 -4.26 -7.67
CA LYS A 61 -3.15 -5.39 -6.74
C LYS A 61 -2.88 -6.70 -7.49
N ASP A 62 -3.65 -6.98 -8.53
CA ASP A 62 -3.54 -8.23 -9.27
C ASP A 62 -2.26 -8.28 -10.11
N GLY A 63 -1.86 -7.16 -10.70
CA GLY A 63 -0.57 -7.02 -11.40
C GLY A 63 0.62 -7.30 -10.47
N LEU A 64 0.63 -6.71 -9.27
CA LEU A 64 1.66 -6.98 -8.25
C LEU A 64 1.68 -8.46 -7.86
N LYS A 65 0.53 -9.08 -7.61
CA LYS A 65 0.45 -10.52 -7.31
C LYS A 65 0.99 -11.38 -8.45
N LEU A 66 0.77 -10.99 -9.70
CA LEU A 66 1.32 -11.70 -10.86
C LEU A 66 2.85 -11.57 -10.93
N LEU A 67 3.38 -10.37 -10.67
CA LEU A 67 4.82 -10.10 -10.66
C LEU A 67 5.56 -10.84 -9.54
N GLN A 68 4.88 -11.19 -8.45
CA GLN A 68 5.44 -11.97 -7.34
C GLN A 68 5.55 -13.48 -7.63
N LYS A 69 4.85 -14.01 -8.65
CA LYS A 69 4.82 -15.46 -8.92
C LYS A 69 6.16 -16.05 -9.38
N PRO A 70 6.92 -15.41 -10.28
CA PRO A 70 8.16 -15.99 -10.79
C PRO A 70 9.25 -16.00 -9.71
N LYS A 71 9.97 -17.12 -9.57
CA LYS A 71 11.08 -17.27 -8.62
C LYS A 71 12.18 -16.21 -8.79
N ASN A 72 12.40 -15.77 -10.03
CA ASN A 72 13.38 -14.75 -10.41
C ASN A 72 12.69 -13.50 -10.98
N GLY A 73 11.51 -13.15 -10.45
CA GLY A 73 10.77 -11.94 -10.84
C GLY A 73 11.38 -10.66 -10.27
N PRO A 74 10.88 -9.49 -10.70
CA PRO A 74 11.29 -8.21 -10.12
C PRO A 74 10.91 -8.13 -8.64
N SER A 75 11.73 -7.43 -7.85
CA SER A 75 11.38 -7.10 -6.47
C SER A 75 10.24 -6.07 -6.49
N VAL A 76 9.05 -6.50 -6.06
CA VAL A 76 7.84 -5.67 -6.01
C VAL A 76 7.19 -5.77 -4.62
N PRO A 77 6.59 -4.68 -4.11
CA PRO A 77 5.97 -4.69 -2.79
C PRO A 77 4.77 -5.63 -2.73
N CYS A 78 4.60 -6.30 -1.60
CA CYS A 78 3.43 -7.14 -1.36
C CYS A 78 2.14 -6.32 -1.26
N PRO A 79 1.10 -6.62 -2.06
CA PRO A 79 -0.19 -5.98 -1.88
C PRO A 79 -0.90 -6.58 -0.66
N LEU A 80 -1.12 -5.75 0.37
CA LEU A 80 -1.72 -6.15 1.64
C LEU A 80 -3.25 -6.11 1.57
N GLY A 81 -3.82 -5.13 0.86
CA GLY A 81 -5.27 -5.02 0.73
C GLY A 81 -5.73 -3.76 0.01
N ILE A 82 -7.01 -3.74 -0.35
CA ILE A 82 -7.69 -2.61 -0.99
C ILE A 82 -8.89 -2.22 -0.14
N SER A 83 -9.39 -1.00 -0.35
CA SER A 83 -10.62 -0.55 0.32
C SER A 83 -11.84 -1.38 -0.12
N LEU A 84 -12.87 -1.42 0.75
CA LEU A 84 -13.99 -2.37 0.64
C LEU A 84 -15.10 -1.96 -0.33
N GLU A 85 -15.07 -0.73 -0.83
CA GLU A 85 -16.05 -0.20 -1.76
C GLU A 85 -15.97 -0.94 -3.13
N PRO A 86 -17.08 -1.02 -3.91
CA PRO A 86 -17.09 -1.71 -5.20
C PRO A 86 -16.02 -1.22 -6.19
N ASN A 87 -15.70 0.08 -6.14
CA ASN A 87 -14.52 0.65 -6.79
C ASN A 87 -13.59 1.16 -5.68
N PRO A 88 -12.50 0.43 -5.38
CA PRO A 88 -11.63 0.80 -4.27
C PRO A 88 -11.00 2.17 -4.49
N LEU A 89 -10.86 2.94 -3.42
CA LEU A 89 -10.25 4.27 -3.39
C LEU A 89 -8.81 4.24 -2.89
N PHE A 90 -8.37 3.14 -2.30
CA PHE A 90 -7.00 2.99 -1.87
C PHE A 90 -6.48 1.55 -1.97
N LEU A 91 -5.15 1.44 -1.97
CA LEU A 91 -4.36 0.21 -1.94
C LEU A 91 -3.30 0.34 -0.83
N LEU A 92 -3.27 -0.64 0.07
CA LEU A 92 -2.19 -0.86 1.03
C LEU A 92 -1.17 -1.84 0.47
N LEU A 93 0.09 -1.45 0.59
CA LEU A 93 1.25 -2.20 0.19
C LEU A 93 2.20 -2.36 1.38
N GLU A 94 3.01 -3.40 1.31
CA GLU A 94 4.26 -3.50 2.08
C GLU A 94 5.06 -2.21 1.91
N TYR A 95 5.55 -1.68 3.03
CA TYR A 95 6.50 -0.58 3.00
C TYR A 95 7.90 -1.14 2.74
N ILE A 96 8.52 -0.70 1.65
CA ILE A 96 9.91 -1.00 1.34
C ILE A 96 10.72 0.25 1.66
N GLU A 97 11.69 0.12 2.57
CA GLU A 97 12.60 1.22 2.87
C GLU A 97 13.37 1.65 1.60
N PRO A 98 13.44 2.96 1.30
CA PRO A 98 14.29 3.43 0.22
C PRO A 98 15.72 3.00 0.48
N SER A 99 16.29 2.22 -0.43
CA SER A 99 17.73 1.94 -0.37
C SER A 99 18.48 3.22 -0.74
N ILE A 100 19.52 3.53 0.04
CA ILE A 100 20.49 4.55 -0.36
C ILE A 100 21.05 4.10 -1.72
N PRO A 101 20.96 4.93 -2.79
CA PRO A 101 21.58 4.56 -4.04
C PRO A 101 23.05 4.31 -3.78
N LYS A 102 23.52 3.07 -4.02
CA LYS A 102 24.95 2.80 -4.01
C LYS A 102 25.56 3.68 -5.08
N SER A 103 26.39 4.63 -4.66
CA SER A 103 27.29 5.35 -5.54
C SER A 103 28.12 4.32 -6.32
N GLY A 104 27.90 4.19 -7.62
CA GLY A 104 28.75 3.42 -8.52
C GLY A 104 27.98 2.42 -9.39
N PHE A 105 27.69 2.86 -10.62
CA PHE A 105 27.84 2.04 -11.82
C PHE A 105 29.02 2.59 -12.59
#